data_AF-U6FE20-F1
#
_entry.id   AF-U6FE20-F1
#
_cell.length_a   1.000
_cell.length_b   1.000
_cell.length_c   1.000
_cell.angle_alpha   90.00
_cell.angle_beta   90.00
_cell.angle_gamma   90.00
#
_symmetry.space_group_name_H-M   'P 1'
#
loop_
_entity.id
_entity.type
_entity.pdbx_description
1 polymer ?
#
loop_
_entity_poly.entity_id
_entity_poly.type
_entity_poly.pdbx_seq_one_letter_code
_entity_poly.pdbx_strand_id
1 'polypeptide(L)'
;MEYVQSQLESTFGKKVEVHVQSMPKTTRVSNMLNGKYDVDFTGLTTGYNDPYAMLSVMMSGGNYNFGKWSNKQYDQYLTLSSEEMNVKKRLTDLVKAEQVLDDQQPLTPLYHDGQAWMVRRNVHGLVFNGSFDFRNTFVTK
;
A
#
# COMPACT_ATOMS: atom_id res chain seq x y z
N MET A 1 13.02 -3.97 10.13
CA MET A 1 13.45 -2.71 9.48
C MET A 1 14.96 -2.66 9.25
N GLU A 2 15.71 -3.36 10.07
CA GLU A 2 17.16 -3.53 10.08
C GLU A 2 17.70 -4.05 8.74
N TYR A 3 16.97 -4.95 8.06
CA TYR A 3 17.34 -5.40 6.72
C TYR A 3 17.32 -4.25 5.70
N VAL A 4 16.25 -3.46 5.65
CA VAL A 4 16.11 -2.32 4.74
C VAL A 4 17.19 -1.26 5.03
N GLN A 5 17.42 -0.98 6.32
CA GLN A 5 18.52 -0.12 6.77
C GLN A 5 19.87 -0.60 6.20
N SER A 6 20.20 -1.87 6.42
CA SER A 6 21.46 -2.47 5.95
C SER A 6 21.60 -2.40 4.43
N GLN A 7 20.53 -2.66 3.67
CA GLN A 7 20.56 -2.61 2.21
C GLN A 7 20.77 -1.18 1.67
N LEU A 8 20.13 -0.19 2.29
CA LEU A 8 20.31 1.21 1.91
C LEU A 8 21.75 1.67 2.18
N GLU A 9 22.26 1.39 3.38
CA GLU A 9 23.63 1.75 3.76
C GLU A 9 24.67 1.00 2.93
N SER A 10 24.46 -0.29 2.61
CA SER A 10 25.39 -1.04 1.75
C SER A 10 25.40 -0.53 0.31
N THR A 11 24.25 -0.09 -0.21
CA THR A 11 24.10 0.37 -1.60
C THR A 11 24.64 1.77 -1.79
N PHE A 12 24.33 2.69 -0.87
CA PHE A 12 24.70 4.10 -1.00
C PHE A 12 25.98 4.47 -0.24
N GLY A 13 26.47 3.56 0.61
CA GLY A 13 27.68 3.76 1.41
C GLY A 13 27.56 5.01 2.28
N LYS A 14 28.65 5.80 2.34
CA LYS A 14 28.73 7.02 3.17
C LYS A 14 27.81 8.16 2.72
N LYS A 15 26.99 7.98 1.68
CA LYS A 15 26.04 8.99 1.21
C LYS A 15 24.75 9.04 2.03
N VAL A 16 24.44 7.96 2.76
CA VAL A 16 23.24 7.85 3.58
C VAL A 16 23.61 7.17 4.90
N GLU A 17 23.07 7.69 5.99
CA GLU A 17 23.05 7.05 7.30
C GLU A 17 21.58 6.88 7.69
N VAL A 18 21.16 5.66 8.05
CA VAL A 18 19.75 5.36 8.28
C VAL A 18 19.52 5.05 9.76
N HIS A 19 18.72 5.89 10.43
CA HIS A 19 18.32 5.67 11.82
C HIS A 19 16.89 5.15 11.91
N VAL A 20 16.73 3.90 12.34
CA VAL A 20 15.41 3.28 12.51
C VAL A 20 14.79 3.71 13.84
N GLN A 21 13.57 4.23 13.79
CA GLN A 21 12.76 4.57 14.96
C GLN A 21 11.49 3.72 15.01
N SER A 22 11.39 2.85 16.01
CA SER A 22 10.16 2.08 16.26
C SER A 22 9.20 2.89 17.12
N MET A 23 7.93 2.95 16.70
CA MET A 23 6.88 3.67 17.42
C MET A 23 5.52 2.97 17.28
N PRO A 24 4.58 3.18 18.23
CA PRO A 24 3.22 2.67 18.09
C PRO A 24 2.54 3.16 16.81
N LYS A 25 1.71 2.30 16.19
CA LYS A 25 1.03 2.59 14.91
C LYS A 25 0.28 3.92 14.92
N THR A 26 -0.45 4.24 16.00
CA THR A 26 -1.24 5.47 16.11
C THR A 26 -0.35 6.72 16.07
N THR A 27 0.76 6.70 16.80
CA THR A 27 1.78 7.75 16.78
C THR A 27 2.42 7.87 15.40
N ARG A 28 2.80 6.75 14.78
CA ARG A 28 3.36 6.73 13.41
C ARG A 28 2.43 7.39 12.40
N VAL A 29 1.18 6.95 12.36
CA VAL A 29 0.17 7.52 11.44
C VAL A 29 -0.07 8.99 11.71
N SER A 30 -0.12 9.42 12.97
CA SER A 30 -0.22 10.85 13.30
C SER A 30 0.97 11.65 12.77
N ASN A 31 2.20 11.14 12.91
CA ASN A 31 3.39 11.77 12.35
C ASN A 31 3.33 11.83 10.82
N MET A 32 2.91 10.75 10.16
CA MET A 32 2.74 10.71 8.70
C MET A 32 1.74 11.77 8.21
N LEU A 33 0.56 11.85 8.83
CA LEU A 33 -0.46 12.87 8.49
C LEU A 33 0.05 14.30 8.68
N ASN A 34 0.92 14.52 9.66
CA ASN A 34 1.50 15.82 9.97
C ASN A 34 2.81 16.10 9.23
N GLY A 35 3.31 15.19 8.37
CA GLY A 35 4.59 15.34 7.66
C GLY A 35 5.81 15.33 8.59
N LYS A 36 5.72 14.67 9.74
CA LYS A 36 6.80 14.56 10.75
C LYS A 36 7.61 13.27 10.58
N TYR A 37 8.17 13.07 9.39
CA TYR A 37 8.98 11.89 9.05
C TYR A 37 9.82 12.19 7.81
N ASP A 38 10.96 11.51 7.65
CA ASP A 38 11.75 11.55 6.42
C ASP A 38 11.37 10.39 5.49
N VAL A 39 11.34 9.17 6.04
CA VAL A 39 10.91 7.93 5.37
C VAL A 39 10.09 7.11 6.35
N ASP A 40 8.96 6.57 5.90
CA ASP A 40 8.10 5.71 6.71
C ASP A 40 7.89 4.36 6.02
N PHE A 41 7.92 3.28 6.81
CA PHE A 41 7.52 1.96 6.35
C PHE A 41 6.04 1.74 6.65
N THR A 42 5.24 1.70 5.59
CA THR A 42 3.80 1.52 5.68
C THR A 42 3.30 0.51 4.65
N GLY A 43 2.09 0.01 4.87
CA GLY A 43 1.39 -0.89 3.96
C GLY A 43 0.02 -0.34 3.61
N LEU A 44 -0.46 -0.70 2.43
CA LEU A 44 -1.79 -0.37 1.96
C LEU A 44 -2.57 -1.65 1.67
N THR A 45 -3.80 -1.70 2.15
CA THR A 45 -4.75 -2.78 1.84
C THR A 45 -6.04 -2.13 1.38
N THR A 46 -6.60 -2.63 0.28
CA THR A 46 -7.82 -2.07 -0.33
C THR A 46 -9.06 -2.83 0.12
N GLY A 47 -10.21 -2.16 0.12
CA GLY A 47 -11.48 -2.79 0.48
C GLY A 47 -12.11 -3.64 -0.64
N TYR A 48 -11.56 -3.57 -1.86
CA TYR A 48 -12.05 -4.30 -3.03
C TYR A 48 -10.92 -4.54 -4.04
N ASN A 49 -11.09 -5.58 -4.85
CA ASN A 49 -10.09 -6.05 -5.82
C ASN A 49 -10.19 -5.29 -7.15
N ASP A 50 -9.78 -4.03 -7.14
CA ASP A 50 -9.66 -3.21 -8.35
C ASP A 50 -8.40 -2.33 -8.27
N PRO A 51 -7.60 -2.18 -9.35
CA PRO A 51 -6.39 -1.36 -9.33
C PRO A 51 -6.62 0.10 -8.92
N TYR A 52 -7.79 0.65 -9.26
CA TYR A 52 -8.18 2.01 -8.87
C TYR A 52 -8.17 2.18 -7.35
N ALA A 53 -8.53 1.15 -6.58
CA ALA A 53 -8.54 1.23 -5.12
C ALA A 53 -7.14 1.48 -4.54
N MET A 54 -6.10 0.93 -5.17
CA MET A 54 -4.71 1.12 -4.75
C MET A 54 -4.18 2.47 -5.26
N LEU A 55 -4.40 2.75 -6.55
CA LEU A 55 -3.91 3.96 -7.20
C LEU A 55 -4.55 5.24 -6.64
N SER A 56 -5.86 5.24 -6.38
CA SER A 56 -6.58 6.43 -5.89
C SER A 56 -6.05 6.98 -4.56
N VAL A 57 -5.33 6.18 -3.76
CA VAL A 57 -4.66 6.64 -2.54
C VAL A 57 -3.64 7.74 -2.81
N MET A 58 -2.97 7.71 -3.97
CA MET A 58 -1.96 8.68 -4.36
C MET A 58 -2.52 9.90 -5.11
N MET A 59 -3.85 10.03 -5.24
CA MET A 59 -4.45 11.24 -5.81
C MET A 59 -4.01 12.49 -5.03
N SER A 60 -3.83 13.59 -5.75
CA SER A 60 -3.47 14.87 -5.17
C SER A 60 -4.50 15.29 -4.11
N GLY A 61 -4.03 15.65 -2.91
CA GLY A 61 -4.89 16.05 -1.80
C GLY A 61 -5.58 14.89 -1.05
N GLY A 62 -5.29 13.64 -1.40
CA GLY A 62 -5.78 12.47 -0.67
C GLY A 62 -5.19 12.37 0.75
N ASN A 63 -6.00 12.00 1.73
CA ASN A 63 -5.57 11.88 3.14
C ASN A 63 -4.46 10.84 3.36
N TYR A 64 -4.41 9.81 2.53
CA TYR A 64 -3.43 8.72 2.60
C TYR A 64 -2.21 8.95 1.68
N ASN A 65 -2.20 10.06 0.94
CA ASN A 65 -1.03 10.55 0.22
C ASN A 65 -0.14 11.33 1.19
N PHE A 66 0.49 10.61 2.12
CA PHE A 66 1.24 11.19 3.23
C PHE A 66 2.40 12.08 2.78
N GLY A 67 3.02 11.75 1.64
CA GLY A 67 4.10 12.53 1.02
C GLY A 67 3.63 13.82 0.35
N LYS A 68 2.31 14.06 0.30
CA LYS A 68 1.69 15.21 -0.39
C LYS A 68 2.13 15.32 -1.85
N TRP A 69 2.43 14.19 -2.47
CA TRP A 69 2.82 14.16 -3.87
C TRP A 69 1.64 14.60 -4.74
N SER A 70 1.92 15.26 -5.85
CA SER A 70 0.88 15.69 -6.77
C SER A 70 1.36 15.59 -8.20
N ASN A 71 0.49 15.12 -9.08
CA ASN A 71 0.79 15.01 -10.49
C ASN A 71 -0.50 15.13 -11.32
N LYS A 72 -0.57 16.16 -12.17
CA LYS A 72 -1.76 16.44 -12.97
C LYS A 72 -2.11 15.34 -13.96
N GLN A 73 -1.10 14.69 -14.56
CA GLN A 73 -1.34 13.60 -15.52
C GLN A 73 -1.88 12.36 -14.80
N TYR A 74 -1.31 12.05 -13.63
CA TYR A 74 -1.79 10.97 -12.77
C TYR A 74 -3.25 11.16 -12.38
N ASP A 75 -3.60 12.34 -11.84
CA ASP A 75 -4.97 12.66 -11.43
C ASP A 75 -5.94 12.61 -12.62
N GLN A 76 -5.50 13.04 -13.81
CA GLN A 76 -6.29 12.98 -15.03
C GLN A 76 -6.57 11.54 -15.45
N TYR A 77 -5.58 10.64 -15.44
CA TYR A 77 -5.78 9.24 -15.79
C TYR A 77 -6.74 8.54 -14.82
N LEU A 78 -6.64 8.83 -13.52
CA LEU A 78 -7.57 8.29 -12.55
C LEU A 78 -8.99 8.81 -12.75
N THR A 79 -9.15 10.11 -13.01
CA THR A 79 -10.47 10.70 -13.30
C THR A 79 -11.10 10.04 -14.53
N LEU A 80 -10.37 9.96 -15.64
CA LEU A 80 -10.83 9.28 -16.86
C LEU A 80 -11.20 7.82 -16.61
N SER A 81 -10.39 7.08 -15.86
CA SER A 81 -10.66 5.67 -15.56
C SER A 81 -11.93 5.46 -14.72
N SER A 82 -12.30 6.45 -13.89
CA SER A 82 -13.48 6.39 -13.03
C SER A 82 -14.80 6.65 -13.79
N GLU A 83 -14.72 7.38 -14.90
CA GLU A 83 -15.86 7.75 -15.75
C GLU A 83 -16.01 6.83 -16.98
N GLU A 84 -15.07 5.91 -17.20
CA GLU A 84 -15.00 5.07 -18.39
C GLU A 84 -15.73 3.72 -18.22
N MET A 85 -16.70 3.47 -19.11
CA MET A 85 -17.50 2.23 -19.13
C MET A 85 -16.84 1.11 -19.93
N ASN A 86 -15.95 1.44 -20.88
CA ASN A 86 -15.19 0.45 -21.62
C ASN A 86 -14.03 -0.08 -20.79
N VAL A 87 -14.12 -1.35 -20.38
CA VAL A 87 -13.13 -2.03 -19.53
C VAL A 87 -11.69 -1.92 -20.06
N LYS A 88 -11.47 -2.04 -21.37
CA LYS A 88 -10.12 -1.97 -21.96
C LYS A 88 -9.54 -0.56 -21.88
N LYS A 89 -10.36 0.45 -22.18
CA LYS A 89 -9.93 1.85 -22.10
C LYS A 89 -9.68 2.26 -20.65
N ARG A 90 -10.58 1.90 -19.73
CA ARG A 90 -10.41 2.07 -18.28
C ARG A 90 -9.07 1.49 -17.80
N LEU A 91 -8.79 0.23 -18.16
CA LEU A 91 -7.54 -0.42 -17.77
C LEU A 91 -6.31 0.28 -18.38
N THR A 92 -6.42 0.77 -19.62
CA THR A 92 -5.34 1.52 -20.27
C THR A 92 -5.00 2.80 -19.50
N ASP A 93 -6.00 3.52 -19.01
CA ASP A 93 -5.77 4.73 -18.22
C ASP A 93 -5.17 4.39 -16.83
N LEU A 94 -5.63 3.31 -16.17
CA LEU A 94 -5.03 2.84 -14.92
C LEU A 94 -3.55 2.45 -15.09
N VAL A 95 -3.19 1.79 -16.20
CA VAL A 95 -1.78 1.45 -16.50
C VAL A 95 -0.94 2.72 -16.67
N LYS A 96 -1.46 3.75 -17.35
CA LYS A 96 -0.74 5.02 -17.49
C LYS A 96 -0.57 5.74 -16.14
N ALA A 97 -1.58 5.66 -15.26
CA ALA A 97 -1.46 6.17 -13.90
C ALA A 97 -0.33 5.45 -13.13
N GLU A 98 -0.29 4.12 -13.16
CA GLU A 98 0.77 3.32 -12.54
C GLU A 98 2.16 3.68 -13.11
N GLN A 99 2.29 3.85 -14.42
CA GLN A 99 3.55 4.26 -15.05
C GLN A 99 4.07 5.60 -14.52
N VAL A 100 3.18 6.58 -14.32
CA VAL A 100 3.57 7.87 -13.72
C VAL A 100 4.06 7.71 -12.28
N LEU A 101 3.46 6.80 -11.50
CA LEU A 101 3.94 6.48 -10.15
C LEU A 101 5.31 5.81 -10.17
N ASP A 102 5.50 4.81 -11.04
CA ASP A 102 6.76 4.07 -11.14
C ASP A 102 7.91 4.97 -11.60
N ASP A 103 7.65 5.86 -12.57
CA ASP A 103 8.64 6.82 -13.08
C ASP A 103 9.04 7.87 -12.04
N GLN A 104 8.09 8.35 -11.21
CA GLN A 104 8.35 9.41 -10.24
C GLN A 104 8.71 8.91 -8.85
N GLN A 105 8.46 7.64 -8.56
CA GLN A 105 8.71 6.98 -7.28
C GLN A 105 8.31 7.79 -6.03
N PRO A 106 7.08 8.35 -5.94
CA PRO A 106 6.62 9.03 -4.72
C PRO A 106 6.42 8.05 -3.55
N LEU A 107 6.34 6.76 -3.86
CA LEU A 107 6.48 5.64 -2.94
C LEU A 107 7.32 4.55 -3.63
N THR A 108 7.91 3.65 -2.85
CA THR A 108 8.68 2.52 -3.37
C THR A 108 8.05 1.22 -2.88
N PRO A 109 7.43 0.41 -3.77
CA PRO A 109 6.90 -0.90 -3.40
C PRO A 109 8.03 -1.83 -2.96
N LEU A 110 7.86 -2.54 -1.84
CA LEU A 110 8.85 -3.50 -1.36
C LEU A 110 8.42 -4.95 -1.58
N TYR A 111 7.16 -5.27 -1.31
CA TYR A 111 6.60 -6.60 -1.49
C TYR A 111 5.06 -6.58 -1.44
N HIS A 112 4.43 -7.66 -1.90
CA HIS A 112 3.02 -7.93 -1.68
C HIS A 112 2.85 -8.80 -0.42
N ASP A 113 1.98 -8.38 0.49
CA ASP A 113 1.75 -9.08 1.76
C ASP A 113 1.20 -10.49 1.52
N GLY A 114 1.87 -11.49 2.09
CA GLY A 114 1.41 -12.87 2.15
C GLY A 114 1.28 -13.30 3.60
N GLN A 115 0.15 -13.92 3.97
CA GLN A 115 -0.11 -14.33 5.34
C GLN A 115 -0.19 -15.85 5.46
N ALA A 116 0.52 -16.40 6.45
CA ALA A 116 0.44 -17.80 6.84
C ALA A 116 -0.16 -17.87 8.24
N TRP A 117 -1.25 -18.64 8.38
CA TRP A 117 -1.97 -18.79 9.64
C TRP A 117 -1.94 -20.23 10.12
N MET A 118 -1.70 -20.43 11.41
CA MET A 118 -1.84 -21.74 12.04
C MET A 118 -3.27 -21.92 12.54
N VAL A 119 -4.02 -22.81 11.88
CA VAL A 119 -5.40 -23.15 12.26
C VAL A 119 -5.40 -24.52 12.90
N ARG A 120 -6.08 -24.67 14.05
CA ARG A 120 -6.21 -25.98 14.71
C ARG A 120 -6.91 -26.97 13.77
N ARG A 121 -6.45 -28.22 13.73
CA ARG A 121 -7.00 -29.26 12.84
C ARG A 121 -8.49 -29.52 13.00
N ASN A 122 -9.06 -29.21 14.16
CA ASN A 122 -10.46 -29.42 14.46
C ASN A 122 -11.36 -28.21 14.09
N VAL A 123 -10.77 -27.11 13.62
CA VAL A 123 -11.49 -25.92 13.11
C VAL A 123 -11.69 -26.10 11.61
N HIS A 124 -12.96 -26.08 11.19
CA HIS A 124 -13.37 -26.28 9.80
C HIS A 124 -14.19 -25.10 9.32
N GLY A 125 -14.22 -24.87 8.01
CA GLY A 125 -15.05 -23.82 7.40
C GLY A 125 -14.59 -22.39 7.69
N LEU A 126 -13.34 -22.19 8.14
CA LEU A 126 -12.74 -20.86 8.28
C LEU A 126 -12.28 -20.35 6.92
N VAL A 127 -12.78 -19.19 6.52
CA VAL A 127 -12.41 -18.52 5.26
C VAL A 127 -11.67 -17.23 5.57
N PHE A 128 -10.65 -16.91 4.78
CA PHE A 128 -9.94 -15.63 4.85
C PHE A 128 -10.11 -14.86 3.55
N ASN A 129 -10.71 -13.67 3.61
CA ASN A 129 -10.90 -12.78 2.47
C ASN A 129 -10.69 -11.32 2.91
N GLY A 130 -9.43 -10.96 3.21
CA GLY A 130 -9.05 -9.68 3.82
C GLY A 130 -9.29 -9.62 5.33
N SER A 131 -10.28 -10.36 5.83
CA SER A 131 -10.50 -10.68 7.23
C SER A 131 -10.97 -12.13 7.40
N PHE A 132 -10.92 -12.65 8.62
CA PHE A 132 -11.48 -13.96 8.91
C PHE A 132 -13.01 -13.92 8.86
N ASP A 133 -13.61 -14.72 7.98
CA ASP A 133 -15.05 -14.96 7.92
C ASP A 133 -15.39 -16.21 8.73
N PHE A 134 -16.10 -15.99 9.84
CA PHE A 134 -16.51 -17.04 10.77
C PHE A 134 -17.92 -17.58 10.51
N ARG A 135 -18.64 -17.09 9.48
CA ARG A 135 -20.06 -17.40 9.25
C ARG A 135 -20.35 -18.90 9.18
N ASN A 136 -19.46 -19.66 8.54
CA ASN A 136 -19.59 -21.10 8.35
C ASN A 136 -18.55 -21.89 9.16
N THR A 137 -17.87 -21.24 10.11
CA THR A 137 -16.81 -21.88 10.89
C THR A 137 -17.39 -22.72 12.02
N PHE A 138 -16.87 -23.94 12.19
CA PHE A 138 -17.25 -24.83 13.28
C PHE A 138 -16.06 -25.61 13.83
N VAL A 139 -16.22 -26.15 15.04
CA VAL A 139 -15.19 -26.88 15.77
C VAL A 139 -15.65 -28.32 16.03
N THR A 140 -14.79 -29.28 15.71
CA THR A 140 -14.98 -30.71 16.02
C THR A 140 -14.28 -31.08 17.32
N LYS A 141 -14.78 -32.12 18.01
CA LYS A 141 -14.14 -32.66 19.22
C LYS A 141 -12.85 -33.39 18.87
#